data_AF-A0A7H8S7U5-F1
#
_entry.id   AF-A0A7H8S7U5-F1
#
_cell.length_a   1.000
_cell.length_b   1.000
_cell.length_c   1.000
_cell.angle_alpha   90.00
_cell.angle_beta   90.00
_cell.angle_gamma   90.00
#
_symmetry.space_group_name_H-M   'P 1'
#
loop_
_entity.id
_entity.type
_entity.pdbx_description
1 polymer ?
#
loop_
_entity_poly.entity_id
_entity_poly.type
_entity_poly.pdbx_seq_one_letter_code
_entity_poly.pdbx_strand_id
1 'polypeptide(L)'
;MAEEKIKLLRKEEIANDTMAFHWEMPDGFEFKAGQFGDFTLIDPSETGEKGNSREFSFVHAPSENDLVTATRIRDSAFKRELEKLPEGSEVKFDGPIGNFTLHKTESTPAVFIIGGIGITPIRSMIAEATNKQTSHDMTLLHSNTTPEDAPFQSDFKAFEEKNPNFKYIPVMTKAGADEWNGESGYIDEEMLKRYVSDVSEPIYYLSGPGDMVNAMYDMLVEAGANEDNIRAEEFYGY
;
A
#
# COMPACT_ATOMS: atom_id res chain seq x y z
N MET A 1 17.38 22.88 -4.03
CA MET A 1 16.69 22.48 -5.29
C MET A 1 15.37 23.24 -5.31
N ALA A 2 14.84 23.63 -6.47
CA ALA A 2 13.56 24.33 -6.50
C ALA A 2 12.48 23.36 -5.98
N GLU A 3 11.63 23.80 -5.04
CA GLU A 3 10.48 23.01 -4.59
C GLU A 3 9.57 22.80 -5.80
N GLU A 4 9.38 21.54 -6.19
CA GLU A 4 8.48 21.17 -7.28
C GLU A 4 7.03 21.32 -6.81
N LYS A 5 6.16 21.72 -7.74
CA LYS A 5 4.73 21.84 -7.47
C LYS A 5 3.96 21.00 -8.45
N ILE A 6 3.00 20.25 -7.94
CA ILE A 6 2.10 19.41 -8.73
C ILE A 6 0.66 19.75 -8.40
N LYS A 7 -0.24 19.53 -9.36
CA LYS A 7 -1.67 19.81 -9.20
C LYS A 7 -2.44 18.57 -8.80
N LEU A 8 -3.42 18.76 -7.93
CA LEU A 8 -4.46 17.77 -7.71
C LEU A 8 -5.37 17.71 -8.95
N LEU A 9 -5.45 16.56 -9.61
CA LEU A 9 -6.29 16.35 -10.79
C LEU A 9 -7.71 15.93 -10.41
N ARG A 10 -7.83 14.96 -9.51
CA ARG A 10 -9.13 14.44 -9.03
C ARG A 10 -9.00 13.70 -7.70
N LYS A 11 -10.15 13.47 -7.06
CA LYS A 11 -10.27 12.65 -5.85
C LYS A 11 -11.24 11.50 -6.10
N GLU A 12 -11.02 10.38 -5.42
CA GLU A 12 -11.85 9.19 -5.54
C GLU A 12 -11.99 8.50 -4.19
N GLU A 13 -13.22 8.18 -3.78
CA GLU A 13 -13.45 7.30 -2.64
C GLU A 13 -13.25 5.85 -3.09
N ILE A 14 -12.31 5.14 -2.46
CA ILE A 14 -11.85 3.80 -2.90
C ILE A 14 -12.24 2.68 -1.92
N ALA A 15 -12.65 3.05 -0.71
CA ALA A 15 -13.18 2.20 0.36
C ALA A 15 -13.76 3.13 1.44
N ASN A 16 -14.48 2.58 2.42
CA ASN A 16 -14.98 3.34 3.57
C ASN A 16 -13.85 4.18 4.20
N ASP A 17 -14.15 5.46 4.41
CA ASP A 17 -13.24 6.45 5.00
C ASP A 17 -11.85 6.47 4.32
N THR A 18 -11.76 6.12 3.03
CA THR A 18 -10.49 6.00 2.31
C THR A 18 -10.58 6.67 0.94
N MET A 19 -9.66 7.61 0.71
CA MET A 19 -9.63 8.42 -0.51
C MET A 19 -8.31 8.23 -1.24
N ALA A 20 -8.39 8.14 -2.57
CA ALA A 20 -7.29 8.33 -3.49
C ALA A 20 -7.26 9.76 -4.03
N PHE A 21 -6.05 10.27 -4.21
CA PHE A 21 -5.76 11.59 -4.77
C PHE A 21 -4.88 11.40 -5.99
N HIS A 22 -5.37 11.85 -7.14
CA HIS A 22 -4.65 11.80 -8.40
C HIS A 22 -3.95 13.13 -8.61
N TRP A 23 -2.66 13.09 -8.83
CA TRP A 23 -1.80 14.25 -9.02
C TRP A 23 -1.21 14.25 -10.42
N GLU A 24 -0.94 15.45 -10.91
CA GLU A 24 -0.13 15.64 -12.11
C GLU A 24 1.24 15.00 -11.90
N MET A 25 1.65 14.14 -12.85
CA MET A 25 2.99 13.56 -12.86
C MET A 25 4.00 14.67 -13.22
N PRO A 26 5.03 14.92 -12.40
CA PRO A 26 6.03 15.91 -12.75
C PRO A 26 6.83 15.53 -14.01
N ASP A 27 7.30 16.53 -14.75
CA ASP A 27 7.98 16.34 -16.02
C ASP A 27 9.29 15.55 -15.85
N GLY A 28 9.38 14.39 -16.52
CA GLY A 28 10.55 13.52 -16.42
C GLY A 28 10.73 12.84 -15.06
N PHE A 29 9.67 12.81 -14.25
CA PHE A 29 9.68 12.13 -12.97
C PHE A 29 9.79 10.61 -13.14
N GLU A 30 10.86 10.02 -12.60
CA GLU A 30 11.08 8.59 -12.58
C GLU A 30 11.09 8.08 -11.14
N PHE A 31 10.31 7.03 -10.86
CA PHE A 31 10.28 6.37 -9.56
C PHE A 31 10.24 4.84 -9.72
N LYS A 32 10.44 4.13 -8.62
CA LYS A 32 10.28 2.67 -8.54
C LYS A 32 9.01 2.33 -7.77
N ALA A 33 8.36 1.26 -8.21
CA ALA A 33 7.19 0.75 -7.53
C ALA A 33 7.47 0.47 -6.05
N GLY A 34 6.61 1.02 -5.18
CA GLY A 34 6.75 0.99 -3.72
C GLY A 34 7.40 2.21 -3.07
N GLN A 35 7.92 3.16 -3.86
CA GLN A 35 8.42 4.44 -3.33
C GLN A 35 7.29 5.39 -2.91
N PHE A 36 7.67 6.45 -2.21
CA PHE A 36 6.79 7.50 -1.71
C PHE A 36 7.32 8.91 -2.03
N GLY A 37 6.56 9.93 -1.70
CA GLY A 37 7.01 11.33 -1.73
C GLY A 37 6.38 12.15 -0.61
N ASP A 38 6.96 13.32 -0.37
CA ASP A 38 6.47 14.33 0.56
C ASP A 38 5.50 15.29 -0.13
N PHE A 39 4.32 15.46 0.44
CA PHE A 39 3.27 16.34 -0.09
C PHE A 39 2.97 17.43 0.94
N THR A 40 3.30 18.68 0.60
CA THR A 40 3.09 19.85 1.47
C THR A 40 1.95 20.72 0.96
N LEU A 41 0.92 20.89 1.80
CA LEU A 41 -0.18 21.80 1.53
C LEU A 41 0.30 23.26 1.60
N ILE A 42 -0.04 24.05 0.59
CA ILE A 42 0.32 25.47 0.51
C ILE A 42 -0.74 26.29 1.24
N ASP A 43 -0.31 27.09 2.23
CA ASP A 43 -1.15 28.00 3.03
C ASP A 43 -2.48 27.39 3.54
N PRO A 44 -2.46 26.22 4.22
CA PRO A 44 -3.68 25.59 4.69
C PRO A 44 -4.35 26.45 5.78
N SER A 45 -5.69 26.39 5.87
CA SER A 45 -6.45 27.19 6.84
C SER A 45 -6.24 26.74 8.28
N GLU A 46 -5.75 25.51 8.46
CA GLU A 46 -5.35 24.94 9.74
C GLU A 46 -4.06 24.13 9.60
N THR A 47 -3.27 24.03 10.67
CA THR A 47 -2.06 23.21 10.71
C THR A 47 -1.98 22.52 12.06
N GLY A 48 -1.84 21.20 12.06
CA GLY A 48 -1.69 20.40 13.27
C GLY A 48 -0.23 20.32 13.73
N GLU A 49 0.02 19.63 14.84
CA GLU A 49 1.37 19.48 15.42
C GLU A 49 2.39 18.86 14.46
N LYS A 50 1.94 17.92 13.62
CA LYS A 50 2.76 17.27 12.58
C LYS A 50 3.02 18.17 11.35
N GLY A 51 2.65 19.45 11.40
CA GLY A 51 2.80 20.38 10.28
C GLY A 51 1.89 20.09 9.10
N ASN A 52 2.20 20.76 7.97
CA ASN A 52 1.45 20.75 6.71
C ASN A 52 2.06 19.85 5.62
N SER A 53 2.99 18.96 5.97
CA SER A 53 3.57 17.97 5.04
C SER A 53 3.26 16.54 5.49
N ARG A 54 2.98 15.63 4.55
CA ARG A 54 2.85 14.19 4.81
C ARG A 54 3.51 13.38 3.69
N GLU A 55 4.10 12.28 4.10
CA GLU A 55 4.60 11.24 3.22
C GLU A 55 3.43 10.40 2.71
N PHE A 56 3.39 10.14 1.40
CA PHE A 56 2.45 9.20 0.81
C PHE A 56 3.16 8.30 -0.20
N SER A 57 2.99 7.00 -0.03
CA SER A 57 3.42 5.99 -1.00
C SER A 57 2.59 6.07 -2.28
N PHE A 58 3.25 5.81 -3.40
CA PHE A 58 2.62 5.82 -4.71
C PHE A 58 1.84 4.53 -4.92
N VAL A 59 0.56 4.70 -5.28
CA VAL A 59 -0.41 3.62 -5.54
C VAL A 59 -0.20 3.04 -6.94
N HIS A 60 0.02 3.92 -7.92
CA HIS A 60 0.26 3.53 -9.29
C HIS A 60 1.69 3.02 -9.49
N ALA A 61 1.85 2.06 -10.39
CA ALA A 61 3.14 1.63 -10.90
C ALA A 61 3.77 2.75 -11.76
N PRO A 62 5.10 2.78 -11.92
CA PRO A 62 5.77 3.71 -12.84
C PRO A 62 5.29 3.61 -14.29
N SER A 63 4.72 2.46 -14.67
CA SER A 63 4.15 2.20 -15.98
C SER A 63 2.72 2.70 -16.17
N GLU A 64 2.06 3.17 -15.12
CA GLU A 64 0.70 3.72 -15.17
C GLU A 64 0.70 5.25 -15.31
N ASN A 65 -0.40 5.80 -15.81
CA ASN A 65 -0.59 7.24 -15.93
C ASN A 65 -0.89 7.85 -14.54
N ASP A 66 -0.56 9.13 -14.37
CA ASP A 66 -0.76 9.95 -13.16
C ASP A 66 -0.01 9.46 -11.91
N LEU A 67 0.34 10.40 -11.03
CA LEU A 67 0.88 10.08 -9.72
C LEU A 67 -0.28 9.93 -8.75
N VAL A 68 -0.44 8.76 -8.12
CA VAL A 68 -1.60 8.51 -7.24
C VAL A 68 -1.15 8.19 -5.83
N THR A 69 -1.78 8.83 -4.87
CA THR A 69 -1.62 8.53 -3.44
C THR A 69 -2.96 8.19 -2.82
N ALA A 70 -2.98 7.46 -1.71
CA ALA A 70 -4.20 7.18 -0.98
C ALA A 70 -4.00 7.18 0.53
N THR A 71 -5.04 7.56 1.25
CA THR A 71 -5.04 7.58 2.72
C THR A 71 -6.43 7.31 3.27
N ARG A 72 -6.49 6.72 4.47
CA ARG A 72 -7.68 6.80 5.31
C ARG A 72 -7.90 8.24 5.77
N ILE A 73 -9.11 8.76 5.61
CA ILE A 73 -9.55 10.07 6.11
C ILE A 73 -9.86 9.93 7.59
N ARG A 74 -8.83 10.15 8.41
CA ARG A 74 -8.96 10.30 9.86
C ARG A 74 -8.94 11.77 10.24
N ASP A 75 -9.49 12.09 11.40
CA ASP A 75 -9.60 13.46 11.88
C ASP A 75 -8.23 14.05 12.24
N SER A 76 -7.57 14.66 11.26
CA SER A 76 -6.33 15.43 11.43
C SER A 76 -6.40 16.68 10.57
N ALA A 77 -5.78 17.77 11.04
CA ALA A 77 -5.77 19.04 10.31
C ALA A 77 -5.31 18.89 8.86
N PHE A 78 -4.24 18.13 8.61
CA PHE A 78 -3.76 17.87 7.24
C PHE A 78 -4.81 17.18 6.37
N LYS A 79 -5.47 16.13 6.89
CA LYS A 79 -6.44 15.34 6.11
C LYS A 79 -7.72 16.13 5.84
N ARG A 80 -8.19 16.94 6.79
CA ARG A 80 -9.32 17.84 6.58
C ARG A 80 -9.04 18.87 5.49
N GLU A 81 -7.83 19.44 5.47
CA GLU A 81 -7.45 20.40 4.44
C GLU A 81 -7.23 19.73 3.08
N LEU A 82 -6.63 18.54 3.05
CA LEU A 82 -6.49 17.74 1.84
C LEU A 82 -7.86 17.34 1.24
N GLU A 83 -8.81 16.97 2.08
CA GLU A 83 -10.18 16.62 1.68
C GLU A 83 -10.94 17.83 1.11
N LYS A 84 -10.71 19.03 1.64
CA LYS A 84 -11.31 20.27 1.10
C LYS A 84 -10.58 20.84 -0.10
N LEU A 85 -9.33 20.44 -0.36
CA LEU A 85 -8.48 21.01 -1.41
C LEU A 85 -9.14 20.92 -2.80
N PRO A 86 -9.49 22.02 -3.47
CA PRO A 86 -10.16 21.94 -4.77
C PRO A 86 -9.28 21.26 -5.83
N GLU A 87 -9.91 20.56 -6.79
CA GLU A 87 -9.21 20.10 -7.99
C GLU A 87 -8.57 21.28 -8.73
N GLY A 88 -7.39 21.07 -9.29
CA GLY A 88 -6.53 22.10 -9.90
C GLY A 88 -5.61 22.83 -8.93
N SER A 89 -5.77 22.63 -7.61
CA SER A 89 -4.89 23.26 -6.61
C SER A 89 -3.49 22.66 -6.60
N GLU A 90 -2.49 23.49 -6.36
CA GLU A 90 -1.09 23.08 -6.24
C GLU A 90 -0.73 22.66 -4.82
N VAL A 91 0.14 21.65 -4.71
CA VAL A 91 0.87 21.30 -3.49
C VAL A 91 2.36 21.31 -3.81
N LYS A 92 3.21 21.50 -2.79
CA LYS A 92 4.64 21.22 -2.99
C LYS A 92 4.87 19.72 -2.90
N PHE A 93 5.78 19.23 -3.71
CA PHE A 93 6.14 17.83 -3.82
C PHE A 93 7.65 17.65 -3.75
N ASP A 94 8.09 16.63 -3.02
CA ASP A 94 9.48 16.17 -3.02
C ASP A 94 9.52 14.64 -3.11
N GLY A 95 10.32 14.11 -4.03
CA GLY A 95 10.39 12.67 -4.28
C GLY A 95 11.15 12.32 -5.58
N PRO A 96 11.24 11.01 -5.90
CA PRO A 96 10.77 9.89 -5.09
C PRO A 96 11.72 9.60 -3.91
N ILE A 97 11.17 9.00 -2.85
CA ILE A 97 11.87 8.64 -1.62
C ILE A 97 11.57 7.16 -1.30
N GLY A 98 12.46 6.52 -0.54
CA GLY A 98 12.26 5.17 -0.01
C GLY A 98 12.90 4.06 -0.84
N ASN A 99 13.09 2.91 -0.21
CA ASN A 99 13.69 1.70 -0.81
C ASN A 99 12.81 0.45 -0.60
N PHE A 100 11.57 0.62 -0.15
CA PHE A 100 10.60 -0.46 -0.02
C PHE A 100 10.11 -0.83 -1.41
N THR A 101 10.89 -1.65 -2.10
CA THR A 101 10.64 -2.08 -3.48
C THR A 101 10.69 -3.60 -3.54
N LEU A 102 9.96 -4.20 -4.48
CA LEU A 102 10.06 -5.63 -4.76
C LEU A 102 11.52 -6.01 -5.03
N HIS A 103 11.97 -7.08 -4.39
CA HIS A 103 13.30 -7.64 -4.60
C HIS A 103 13.55 -8.03 -6.06
N LYS A 104 14.82 -8.14 -6.46
CA LYS A 104 15.19 -8.38 -7.87
C LYS A 104 15.28 -9.85 -8.25
N THR A 105 15.39 -10.74 -7.27
CA THR A 105 15.64 -12.17 -7.49
C THR A 105 14.32 -12.87 -7.76
N GLU A 106 13.90 -12.93 -9.02
CA GLU A 106 12.56 -13.42 -9.39
C GLU A 106 12.28 -14.89 -9.03
N SER A 107 13.33 -15.68 -8.74
CA SER A 107 13.20 -17.06 -8.28
C SER A 107 12.88 -17.19 -6.79
N THR A 108 12.97 -16.10 -6.02
CA THR A 108 12.61 -16.08 -4.60
C THR A 108 11.15 -15.64 -4.47
N PRO A 109 10.30 -16.37 -3.74
CA PRO A 109 8.91 -15.96 -3.54
C PRO A 109 8.79 -14.63 -2.77
N ALA A 110 7.76 -13.85 -3.06
CA ALA A 110 7.38 -12.67 -2.30
C ALA A 110 6.05 -12.92 -1.57
N VAL A 111 6.02 -12.68 -0.26
CA VAL A 111 4.80 -12.75 0.53
C VAL A 111 4.52 -11.38 1.14
N PHE A 112 3.36 -10.82 0.83
CA PHE A 112 2.91 -9.54 1.35
C PHE A 112 1.86 -9.78 2.43
N ILE A 113 2.10 -9.30 3.65
CA ILE A 113 1.13 -9.37 4.76
C ILE A 113 0.77 -7.95 5.16
N ILE A 114 -0.40 -7.51 4.72
CA ILE A 114 -0.72 -6.09 4.63
C ILE A 114 -2.02 -5.76 5.35
N GLY A 115 -2.01 -4.70 6.15
CA GLY A 115 -3.18 -4.20 6.88
C GLY A 115 -3.70 -2.89 6.30
N GLY A 116 -4.95 -2.89 5.85
CA GLY A 116 -5.66 -1.69 5.39
C GLY A 116 -4.87 -0.88 4.35
N ILE A 117 -4.71 0.42 4.60
CA ILE A 117 -4.11 1.34 3.63
C ILE A 117 -2.60 1.14 3.42
N GLY A 118 -1.93 0.29 4.20
CA GLY A 118 -0.55 -0.14 3.93
C GLY A 118 -0.36 -0.84 2.58
N ILE A 119 -1.47 -1.10 1.87
CA ILE A 119 -1.55 -1.69 0.54
C ILE A 119 -1.09 -0.79 -0.60
N THR A 120 -0.98 0.52 -0.38
CA THR A 120 -0.61 1.49 -1.43
C THR A 120 0.70 1.16 -2.15
N PRO A 121 1.87 0.96 -1.48
CA PRO A 121 3.10 0.60 -2.18
C PRO A 121 3.01 -0.79 -2.83
N ILE A 122 2.22 -1.69 -2.24
CA ILE A 122 2.09 -3.08 -2.69
C ILE A 122 1.27 -3.18 -3.97
N ARG A 123 0.23 -2.36 -4.13
CA ARG A 123 -0.49 -2.23 -5.41
C ARG A 123 0.48 -1.83 -6.52
N SER A 124 1.32 -0.82 -6.27
CA SER A 124 2.32 -0.36 -7.23
C SER A 124 3.30 -1.48 -7.61
N MET A 125 3.80 -2.24 -6.63
CA MET A 125 4.71 -3.38 -6.87
C MET A 125 4.05 -4.48 -7.72
N ILE A 126 2.84 -4.89 -7.37
CA ILE A 126 2.13 -5.99 -8.06
C ILE A 126 1.72 -5.56 -9.48
N ALA A 127 1.26 -4.32 -9.65
CA ALA A 127 0.95 -3.77 -10.96
C ALA A 127 2.19 -3.75 -11.86
N GLU A 128 3.33 -3.28 -11.35
CA GLU A 128 4.58 -3.23 -12.10
C GLU A 128 5.10 -4.64 -12.45
N ALA A 129 5.09 -5.58 -11.51
CA ALA A 129 5.49 -6.97 -11.71
C ALA A 129 4.59 -7.67 -12.75
N THR A 130 3.28 -7.41 -12.70
CA THR A 130 2.28 -7.92 -13.65
C THR A 130 2.51 -7.35 -15.04
N ASN A 131 2.71 -6.03 -15.16
CA ASN A 131 2.96 -5.36 -16.44
C ASN A 131 4.27 -5.80 -17.09
N LYS A 132 5.32 -6.02 -16.28
CA LYS A 132 6.62 -6.52 -16.74
C LYS A 132 6.68 -8.03 -16.93
N GLN A 133 5.64 -8.76 -16.52
CA GLN A 133 5.57 -10.23 -16.58
C GLN A 133 6.77 -10.90 -15.89
N THR A 134 7.17 -10.38 -14.73
CA THR A 134 8.27 -10.99 -13.94
C THR A 134 7.87 -12.38 -13.45
N SER A 135 8.83 -13.27 -13.23
CA SER A 135 8.58 -14.63 -12.78
C SER A 135 8.41 -14.78 -11.26
N HIS A 136 8.32 -13.67 -10.50
CA HIS A 136 8.09 -13.72 -9.06
C HIS A 136 6.82 -14.50 -8.75
N ASP A 137 6.93 -15.50 -7.87
CA ASP A 137 5.79 -16.09 -7.19
C ASP A 137 5.37 -15.16 -6.04
N MET A 138 4.16 -14.63 -6.11
CA MET A 138 3.70 -13.54 -5.25
C MET A 138 2.39 -13.93 -4.56
N THR A 139 2.35 -13.85 -3.23
CA THR A 139 1.13 -14.04 -2.45
C THR A 139 0.85 -12.81 -1.60
N LEU A 140 -0.35 -12.25 -1.70
CA LEU A 140 -0.81 -11.12 -0.88
C LEU A 140 -1.90 -11.56 0.08
N LEU A 141 -1.63 -11.51 1.38
CA LEU A 141 -2.62 -11.55 2.44
C LEU A 141 -2.99 -10.12 2.86
N HIS A 142 -4.20 -9.68 2.52
CA HIS A 142 -4.66 -8.31 2.75
C HIS A 142 -5.76 -8.27 3.81
N SER A 143 -5.39 -7.89 5.02
CA SER A 143 -6.27 -7.83 6.18
C SER A 143 -7.03 -6.50 6.27
N ASN A 144 -8.36 -6.61 6.38
CA ASN A 144 -9.30 -5.50 6.55
C ASN A 144 -10.39 -5.86 7.58
N THR A 145 -11.20 -4.87 7.99
CA THR A 145 -12.28 -5.10 8.94
C THR A 145 -13.48 -5.75 8.27
N THR A 146 -14.04 -5.10 7.25
CA THR A 146 -15.08 -5.64 6.36
C THR A 146 -14.69 -5.48 4.88
N PRO A 147 -15.42 -6.11 3.93
CA PRO A 147 -15.16 -5.96 2.50
C PRO A 147 -15.21 -4.51 2.01
N GLU A 148 -16.06 -3.67 2.61
CA GLU A 148 -16.21 -2.25 2.25
C GLU A 148 -15.01 -1.40 2.69
N ASP A 149 -14.22 -1.88 3.65
CA ASP A 149 -13.04 -1.19 4.16
C ASP A 149 -11.76 -1.52 3.37
N ALA A 150 -11.84 -2.44 2.40
CA ALA A 150 -10.70 -2.98 1.66
C ALA A 150 -10.51 -2.25 0.31
N PRO A 151 -9.55 -1.31 0.21
CA PRO A 151 -9.32 -0.57 -1.02
C PRO A 151 -8.69 -1.45 -2.12
N PHE A 152 -8.89 -1.05 -3.37
CA PHE A 152 -8.27 -1.64 -4.58
C PHE A 152 -8.54 -3.13 -4.81
N GLN A 153 -9.60 -3.71 -4.22
CA GLN A 153 -9.92 -5.13 -4.41
C GLN A 153 -10.12 -5.52 -5.88
N SER A 154 -10.73 -4.64 -6.69
CA SER A 154 -10.90 -4.86 -8.12
C SER A 154 -9.57 -4.98 -8.85
N ASP A 155 -8.59 -4.17 -8.47
CA ASP A 155 -7.27 -4.12 -9.10
C ASP A 155 -6.53 -5.43 -8.82
N PHE A 156 -6.50 -5.88 -7.56
CA PHE A 156 -5.84 -7.14 -7.21
C PHE A 156 -6.48 -8.35 -7.87
N LYS A 157 -7.81 -8.39 -7.99
CA LYS A 157 -8.50 -9.44 -8.76
C LYS A 157 -8.08 -9.40 -10.24
N ALA A 158 -8.03 -8.23 -10.85
CA ALA A 158 -7.60 -8.07 -12.23
C ALA A 158 -6.11 -8.42 -12.44
N PHE A 159 -5.25 -8.19 -11.43
CA PHE A 159 -3.85 -8.62 -11.47
C PHE A 159 -3.74 -10.14 -11.37
N GLU A 160 -4.49 -10.78 -10.46
CA GLU A 160 -4.52 -12.24 -10.31
C GLU A 160 -5.02 -12.93 -11.59
N GLU A 161 -6.00 -12.36 -12.28
CA GLU A 161 -6.47 -12.86 -13.59
C GLU A 161 -5.41 -12.78 -14.70
N LYS A 162 -4.53 -11.76 -14.64
CA LYS A 162 -3.51 -11.50 -15.68
C LYS A 162 -2.17 -12.16 -15.39
N ASN A 163 -1.85 -12.36 -14.11
CA ASN A 163 -0.56 -12.87 -13.66
C ASN A 163 -0.76 -14.20 -12.93
N PRO A 164 -0.45 -15.36 -13.58
CA PRO A 164 -0.65 -16.67 -12.97
C PRO A 164 0.28 -16.93 -11.78
N ASN A 165 1.32 -16.12 -11.57
CA ASN A 165 2.22 -16.19 -10.43
C ASN A 165 1.79 -15.26 -9.28
N PHE A 166 0.63 -14.61 -9.36
CA PHE A 166 0.12 -13.77 -8.30
C PHE A 166 -1.15 -14.37 -7.69
N LYS A 167 -1.18 -14.47 -6.36
CA LYS A 167 -2.33 -14.89 -5.57
C LYS A 167 -2.80 -13.78 -4.65
N TYR A 168 -4.08 -13.42 -4.74
CA TYR A 168 -4.70 -12.44 -3.85
C TYR A 168 -5.61 -13.12 -2.81
N ILE A 169 -5.26 -12.94 -1.53
CA ILE A 169 -5.97 -13.48 -0.37
C ILE A 169 -6.51 -12.30 0.49
N PRO A 170 -7.72 -11.80 0.21
CA PRO A 170 -8.40 -10.88 1.10
C PRO A 170 -8.80 -11.57 2.42
N VAL A 171 -8.54 -10.92 3.55
CA VAL A 171 -8.83 -11.43 4.90
C VAL A 171 -9.69 -10.42 5.67
N MET A 172 -10.83 -10.86 6.22
CA MET A 172 -11.76 -10.00 6.95
C MET A 172 -11.78 -10.33 8.44
N THR A 173 -11.48 -9.35 9.29
CA THR A 173 -11.40 -9.58 10.75
C THR A 173 -12.76 -9.57 11.44
N LYS A 174 -13.79 -8.94 10.85
CA LYS A 174 -15.12 -8.77 11.48
C LYS A 174 -16.33 -8.95 10.54
N ALA A 175 -16.15 -9.52 9.35
CA ALA A 175 -17.27 -9.78 8.45
C ALA A 175 -18.12 -10.97 8.92
N GLY A 176 -19.45 -10.88 8.80
CA GLY A 176 -20.34 -12.01 9.02
C GLY A 176 -20.22 -13.06 7.91
N ALA A 177 -20.56 -14.32 8.20
CA ALA A 177 -20.49 -15.40 7.21
C ALA A 177 -21.40 -15.18 5.98
N ASP A 178 -22.50 -14.44 6.15
CA ASP A 178 -23.39 -14.06 5.05
C ASP A 178 -22.80 -12.92 4.17
N GLU A 179 -21.81 -12.20 4.68
CA GLU A 179 -21.16 -11.06 4.04
C GLU A 179 -19.82 -11.47 3.37
N TRP A 180 -19.15 -12.49 3.91
CA TRP A 180 -17.82 -12.89 3.48
C TRP A 180 -17.61 -14.41 3.56
N ASN A 181 -17.21 -15.00 2.43
CA ASN A 181 -16.92 -16.44 2.31
C ASN A 181 -15.41 -16.74 2.17
N GLY A 182 -14.56 -15.72 2.27
CA GLY A 182 -13.11 -15.87 2.19
C GLY A 182 -12.45 -16.06 3.57
N GLU A 183 -11.15 -15.82 3.63
CA GLU A 183 -10.39 -15.92 4.87
C GLU A 183 -10.90 -14.90 5.91
N SER A 184 -11.04 -15.36 7.15
CA SER A 184 -11.62 -14.57 8.24
C SER A 184 -10.81 -14.67 9.51
N GLY A 185 -10.83 -13.62 10.33
CA GLY A 185 -10.05 -13.53 11.56
C GLY A 185 -8.71 -12.81 11.37
N TYR A 186 -7.87 -12.88 12.40
CA TYR A 186 -6.50 -12.36 12.31
C TYR A 186 -5.62 -13.36 11.57
N ILE A 187 -4.68 -12.86 10.79
CA ILE A 187 -3.69 -13.71 10.12
C ILE A 187 -2.83 -14.36 11.21
N ASP A 188 -2.74 -15.69 11.16
CA ASP A 188 -1.90 -16.50 12.05
C ASP A 188 -1.04 -17.47 11.21
N GLU A 189 -0.21 -18.25 11.90
CA GLU A 189 0.69 -19.22 11.26
C GLU A 189 -0.10 -20.30 10.49
N GLU A 190 -1.27 -20.72 10.98
CA GLU A 190 -2.11 -21.71 10.31
C GLU A 190 -2.63 -21.17 8.97
N MET A 191 -3.12 -19.93 8.96
CA MET A 191 -3.55 -19.23 7.75
C MET A 191 -2.39 -19.04 6.77
N LEU A 192 -1.23 -18.60 7.25
CA LEU A 192 -0.05 -18.43 6.40
C LEU A 192 0.31 -19.74 5.69
N LYS A 193 0.34 -20.85 6.43
CA LYS A 193 0.71 -22.18 5.92
C LYS A 193 -0.29 -22.76 4.91
N ARG A 194 -1.51 -22.21 4.79
CA ARG A 194 -2.43 -22.58 3.70
C ARG A 194 -1.96 -22.09 2.33
N TYR A 195 -1.14 -21.03 2.32
CA TYR A 195 -0.72 -20.35 1.09
C TYR A 195 0.80 -20.34 0.88
N VAL A 196 1.57 -20.55 1.95
CA VAL A 196 3.04 -20.57 1.91
C VAL A 196 3.53 -21.92 2.43
N SER A 197 4.12 -22.71 1.53
CA SER A 197 4.53 -24.09 1.83
C SER A 197 5.81 -24.20 2.66
N ASP A 198 6.78 -23.33 2.37
CA ASP A 198 8.02 -23.19 3.14
C ASP A 198 8.14 -21.75 3.59
N VAL A 199 8.06 -21.51 4.90
CA VAL A 199 8.09 -20.15 5.49
C VAL A 199 9.51 -19.56 5.47
N SER A 200 10.55 -20.37 5.27
CA SER A 200 11.93 -19.91 5.29
C SER A 200 12.42 -19.33 3.96
N GLU A 201 11.77 -19.69 2.84
CA GLU A 201 12.18 -19.29 1.49
C GLU A 201 11.79 -17.85 1.08
N PRO A 202 10.57 -17.35 1.37
CA PRO A 202 10.11 -16.08 0.84
C PRO A 202 10.83 -14.86 1.44
N ILE A 203 10.75 -13.76 0.69
CA ILE A 203 10.95 -12.42 1.23
C ILE A 203 9.58 -11.86 1.62
N TYR A 204 9.45 -11.45 2.87
CA TYR A 204 8.21 -10.93 3.45
C TYR A 204 8.18 -9.41 3.40
N TYR A 205 7.01 -8.87 3.08
CA TYR A 205 6.73 -7.44 3.08
C TYR A 205 5.57 -7.17 4.04
N LEU A 206 5.85 -6.43 5.10
CA LEU A 206 4.88 -6.06 6.14
C LEU A 206 4.60 -4.57 6.04
N SER A 207 3.31 -4.21 5.99
CA SER A 207 2.88 -2.81 6.02
C SER A 207 1.44 -2.71 6.54
N GLY A 208 1.20 -1.80 7.47
CA GLY A 208 -0.11 -1.65 8.10
C GLY A 208 -0.02 -0.99 9.48
N PRO A 209 -1.05 -1.16 10.32
CA PRO A 209 -1.00 -0.70 11.71
C PRO A 209 0.20 -1.32 12.47
N GLY A 210 0.89 -0.53 13.29
CA GLY A 210 2.11 -0.97 13.99
C GLY A 210 1.94 -2.25 14.81
N ASP A 211 0.84 -2.38 15.56
CA ASP A 211 0.55 -3.61 16.32
C ASP A 211 0.43 -4.85 15.42
N MET A 212 -0.14 -4.69 14.21
CA MET A 212 -0.24 -5.78 13.23
C MET A 212 1.13 -6.10 12.64
N VAL A 213 1.92 -5.10 12.25
CA VAL A 213 3.27 -5.30 11.71
C VAL A 213 4.15 -6.04 12.72
N ASN A 214 4.15 -5.61 13.98
CA ASN A 214 4.91 -6.26 15.05
C ASN A 214 4.45 -7.71 15.29
N ALA A 215 3.15 -7.94 15.42
CA ALA A 215 2.62 -9.29 15.60
C ALA A 215 2.95 -10.23 14.42
N MET A 216 2.94 -9.71 13.19
CA MET A 216 3.29 -10.49 12.00
C MET A 216 4.80 -10.75 11.90
N TYR A 217 5.63 -9.79 12.31
CA TYR A 217 7.07 -10.01 12.44
C TYR A 217 7.36 -11.16 13.40
N ASP A 218 6.83 -11.09 14.63
CA ASP A 218 7.04 -12.12 15.66
C ASP A 218 6.54 -13.50 15.19
N MET A 219 5.34 -13.55 14.61
CA MET A 219 4.78 -14.80 14.06
C MET A 219 5.66 -15.40 12.95
N LEU A 220 6.18 -14.59 12.04
CA LEU A 220 7.06 -15.07 10.96
C LEU A 220 8.36 -15.64 11.51
N VAL A 221 8.98 -14.97 12.48
CA VAL A 221 10.21 -15.46 13.13
C VAL A 221 9.95 -16.78 13.86
N GLU A 222 8.87 -16.87 14.63
CA GLU A 222 8.47 -18.11 15.31
C GLU A 222 8.17 -19.25 14.34
N ALA A 223 7.59 -18.93 13.18
CA ALA A 223 7.29 -19.89 12.11
C ALA A 223 8.52 -20.30 11.28
N GLY A 224 9.69 -19.70 11.53
CA GLY A 224 10.97 -20.07 10.92
C GLY A 224 11.39 -19.23 9.70
N ALA A 225 10.78 -18.06 9.48
CA ALA A 225 11.26 -17.12 8.48
C ALA A 225 12.65 -16.59 8.85
N ASN A 226 13.49 -16.35 7.83
CA ASN A 226 14.73 -15.63 8.05
C ASN A 226 14.44 -14.15 8.31
N GLU A 227 14.87 -13.61 9.45
CA GLU A 227 14.72 -12.20 9.81
C GLU A 227 15.27 -11.25 8.73
N ASP A 228 16.40 -11.60 8.09
CA ASP A 228 17.00 -10.82 7.00
C ASP A 228 16.10 -10.73 5.75
N ASN A 229 15.12 -11.63 5.64
CA ASN A 229 14.14 -11.67 4.57
C ASN A 229 12.83 -10.95 4.93
N ILE A 230 12.71 -10.35 6.12
CA ILE A 230 11.52 -9.59 6.53
C ILE A 230 11.76 -8.09 6.29
N ARG A 231 10.92 -7.48 5.47
CA ARG A 231 10.93 -6.04 5.17
C ARG A 231 9.66 -5.43 5.74
N ALA A 232 9.81 -4.60 6.76
CA ALA A 232 8.69 -3.91 7.38
C ALA A 232 8.77 -2.40 7.11
N GLU A 233 7.64 -1.82 6.70
CA GLU A 233 7.41 -0.38 6.80
C GLU A 233 6.32 -0.10 7.84
N GLU A 234 6.70 0.59 8.90
CA GLU A 234 5.76 1.18 9.84
C GLU A 234 5.38 2.58 9.38
N PHE A 235 4.18 2.74 8.84
CA PHE A 235 3.70 4.06 8.45
C PHE A 235 3.18 4.82 9.67
N TYR A 236 3.99 5.74 10.20
CA TYR A 236 3.62 6.69 11.26
C TYR A 236 2.77 7.88 10.76
N GLY A 237 1.90 7.65 9.77
CA GLY A 237 1.21 8.70 9.02
C GLY A 237 -0.33 8.71 9.08
N TYR A 238 -0.97 7.69 9.68
CA TYR A 238 -2.41 7.46 9.51
C TYR A 238 -3.29 7.85 10.69
#